data_AF-A0A2X4WVW8-F1
#
_entry.id   AF-A0A2X4WVW8-F1
#
_cell.length_a   1.000
_cell.length_b   1.000
_cell.length_c   1.000
_cell.angle_alpha   90.00
_cell.angle_beta   90.00
_cell.angle_gamma   90.00
#
_symmetry.space_group_name_H-M   'P 1'
#
loop_
_entity.id
_entity.type
_entity.pdbx_description
1 polymer ?
#
loop_
_entity_poly.entity_id
_entity_poly.type
_entity_poly.pdbx_seq_one_letter_code
_entity_poly.pdbx_strand_id
1 'polypeptide(L)'
;MIHLDIDPAELNKLRQAHVALQGDLNTLLPALQQPLAIDEWRRHNAAMRSEHACRYDHPGEAIYAPLLLKLLSERKPADCVVTTDVGQHQMWSAQHMTYSRPENFITSSGLGTMGFGLPAAVGAQVARPNDTVICISGDGSFMMNVQELGTVKRKQLPLKIVLLDNQRLGMVRQWQQLFFQERYSETP
;
A
#
# COMPACT_ATOMS: atom_id res chain seq x y z
N MET A 1 18.83 3.04 -19.76
CA MET A 1 18.34 2.63 -18.43
C MET A 1 19.54 2.32 -17.54
N ILE A 2 19.58 2.92 -16.34
CA ILE A 2 20.60 2.67 -15.32
C ILE A 2 19.92 1.86 -14.21
N HIS A 3 20.50 0.73 -13.81
CA HIS A 3 19.96 -0.15 -12.77
C HIS A 3 20.90 -0.16 -11.57
N LEU A 4 20.40 0.26 -10.40
CA LEU A 4 21.10 0.19 -9.12
C LEU A 4 20.41 -0.89 -8.29
N ASP A 5 21.16 -1.93 -7.91
CA ASP A 5 20.65 -2.99 -7.02
C ASP A 5 21.78 -3.50 -6.13
N ILE A 6 21.45 -3.90 -4.90
CA ILE A 6 22.41 -4.51 -3.99
C ILE A 6 22.63 -5.99 -4.34
N ASP A 7 21.61 -6.65 -4.89
CA ASP A 7 21.64 -8.05 -5.27
C ASP A 7 22.01 -8.19 -6.76
N PRO A 8 23.16 -8.81 -7.10
CA PRO A 8 23.54 -9.03 -8.48
C PRO A 8 22.56 -9.91 -9.25
N ALA A 9 21.77 -10.75 -8.58
CA ALA A 9 20.76 -11.60 -9.21
C ALA A 9 19.59 -10.81 -9.81
N GLU A 10 19.33 -9.59 -9.32
CA GLU A 10 18.27 -8.72 -9.85
C GLU A 10 18.72 -7.97 -11.11
N LEU A 11 20.04 -7.79 -11.28
CA LEU A 11 20.60 -7.10 -12.43
C LEU A 11 20.36 -7.90 -13.72
N ASN A 12 19.79 -7.23 -14.72
CA ASN A 12 19.43 -7.81 -16.02
C ASN A 12 18.38 -8.95 -15.97
N LYS A 13 17.78 -9.23 -14.81
CA LYS A 13 16.81 -10.33 -14.66
C LYS A 13 15.56 -10.17 -15.53
N LEU A 14 14.96 -8.97 -15.54
CA LEU A 14 13.73 -8.67 -16.29
C LEU A 14 13.96 -7.74 -17.49
N ARG A 15 14.99 -6.89 -17.41
CA ARG A 15 15.33 -5.88 -18.40
C ARG A 15 16.84 -5.65 -18.43
N GLN A 16 17.42 -5.65 -19.62
CA GLN A 16 18.84 -5.36 -19.81
C GLN A 16 19.16 -3.91 -19.46
N ALA A 17 20.06 -3.70 -18.49
CA ALA A 17 20.58 -2.40 -18.12
C ALA A 17 21.67 -1.94 -19.09
N HIS A 18 21.72 -0.63 -19.36
CA HIS A 18 22.83 -0.03 -20.13
C HIS A 18 24.02 0.19 -19.22
N VAL A 19 23.75 0.52 -17.96
CA VAL A 19 24.71 0.65 -16.88
C VAL A 19 24.09 -0.04 -15.66
N ALA A 20 24.81 -0.99 -15.08
CA ALA A 20 24.43 -1.67 -13.85
C ALA A 20 25.42 -1.30 -12.76
N LEU A 21 24.91 -0.82 -11.63
CA LEU A 21 25.71 -0.43 -10.47
C LEU A 21 25.29 -1.30 -9.29
N GLN A 22 26.17 -2.24 -8.93
CA GLN A 22 25.93 -3.11 -7.78
C GLN A 22 26.36 -2.40 -6.50
N GLY A 23 25.50 -2.34 -5.49
CA GLY A 23 25.85 -1.84 -4.16
C GLY A 23 24.69 -1.19 -3.39
N ASP A 24 25.00 -0.66 -2.21
CA ASP A 24 24.02 0.06 -1.39
C ASP A 24 23.60 1.37 -2.05
N LEU A 25 22.29 1.52 -2.28
CA LEU A 25 21.69 2.69 -2.89
C LEU A 25 22.03 3.99 -2.14
N ASN A 26 22.13 3.95 -0.81
CA ASN A 26 22.49 5.11 0.02
C ASN A 26 23.93 5.58 -0.22
N THR A 27 24.81 4.67 -0.66
CA THR A 27 26.20 5.00 -1.02
C THR A 27 26.30 5.45 -2.48
N LEU A 28 25.57 4.78 -3.38
CA LEU A 28 25.66 5.01 -4.81
C LEU A 28 24.96 6.30 -5.27
N LEU A 29 23.77 6.62 -4.76
CA LEU A 29 23.00 7.79 -5.23
C LEU A 29 23.73 9.13 -5.04
N PRO A 30 24.36 9.43 -3.88
CA PRO A 30 25.09 10.69 -3.71
C PRO A 30 26.26 10.84 -4.70
N ALA A 31 26.93 9.75 -5.07
CA ALA A 31 28.04 9.76 -6.02
C ALA A 31 27.61 10.10 -7.46
N LEU A 32 26.31 9.97 -7.77
CA LEU A 32 25.72 10.30 -9.08
C LEU A 32 25.17 11.73 -9.15
N GLN A 33 25.32 12.52 -8.09
CA GLN A 33 24.82 13.88 -8.04
C GLN A 33 25.51 14.75 -9.09
N GLN A 34 24.71 15.45 -9.90
CA GLN A 34 25.17 16.38 -10.91
C GLN A 34 24.15 17.51 -11.12
N PRO A 35 24.56 18.65 -11.68
CA PRO A 35 23.62 19.67 -12.13
C PRO A 35 22.63 19.10 -13.15
N LEU A 36 21.36 19.46 -13.03
CA LEU A 36 20.29 19.00 -13.93
C LEU A 36 19.57 20.20 -14.53
N ALA A 37 19.46 20.24 -15.86
CA ALA A 37 18.65 21.22 -16.59
C ALA A 37 17.35 20.55 -17.08
N ILE A 38 16.41 20.28 -16.15
CA ILE A 38 15.20 19.47 -16.41
C ILE A 38 13.89 20.20 -16.07
N ASP A 39 13.90 21.53 -16.02
CA ASP A 39 12.74 22.30 -15.56
C ASP A 39 11.53 22.21 -16.51
N GLU A 40 11.75 22.07 -17.81
CA GLU A 40 10.69 21.77 -18.76
C GLU A 40 10.03 20.42 -18.47
N TRP A 41 10.84 19.38 -18.23
CA TRP A 41 10.34 18.06 -17.86
C TRP A 41 9.58 18.08 -16.53
N ARG A 42 10.06 18.85 -15.54
CA ARG A 42 9.35 19.06 -14.26
C ARG A 42 7.99 19.72 -14.47
N ARG A 43 7.89 20.73 -15.33
CA ARG A 43 6.61 21.38 -15.68
C ARG A 43 5.66 20.41 -16.37
N HIS A 44 6.15 19.63 -17.32
CA HIS A 44 5.35 18.60 -17.98
C HIS A 44 4.77 17.58 -16.98
N ASN A 45 5.60 17.06 -16.07
CA ASN A 45 5.14 16.13 -15.03
C ASN A 45 4.14 16.77 -14.05
N ALA A 46 4.32 18.05 -13.72
CA ALA A 46 3.36 18.77 -12.87
C ALA A 46 2.00 18.93 -13.56
N ALA A 47 1.99 19.23 -14.86
CA ALA A 47 0.77 19.30 -15.65
C ALA A 47 0.06 17.94 -15.72
N MET A 48 0.78 16.85 -16.02
CA MET A 48 0.22 15.50 -16.03
C MET A 48 -0.34 15.09 -14.66
N ARG A 49 0.35 15.42 -13.57
CA ARG A 49 -0.15 15.16 -12.21
C ARG A 49 -1.47 15.89 -11.94
N SER A 50 -1.60 17.12 -12.43
CA SER A 50 -2.83 17.91 -12.29
C SER A 50 -3.97 17.34 -13.14
N GLU A 51 -3.68 16.96 -14.39
CA GLU A 51 -4.65 16.41 -15.33
C GLU A 51 -5.21 15.06 -14.86
N HIS A 52 -4.35 14.20 -14.30
CA HIS A 52 -4.72 12.86 -13.84
C HIS A 52 -4.90 12.76 -12.32
N ALA A 53 -5.20 13.88 -11.66
CA ALA A 53 -5.44 13.88 -10.22
C ALA A 53 -6.64 12.97 -9.85
N CYS A 54 -6.51 12.21 -8.77
CA CYS A 54 -7.61 11.40 -8.26
C CYS A 54 -8.82 12.28 -7.92
N ARG A 55 -9.99 11.84 -8.37
CA ARG A 55 -11.27 12.46 -8.06
C ARG A 55 -11.94 11.76 -6.89
N TYR A 56 -12.62 12.54 -6.05
CA TYR A 56 -13.28 12.04 -4.83
C TYR A 56 -14.74 12.48 -4.75
N ASP A 57 -15.30 13.00 -5.83
CA ASP A 57 -16.67 13.47 -5.97
C ASP A 57 -17.62 12.37 -6.44
N HIS A 58 -17.44 11.15 -5.89
CA HIS A 58 -18.30 10.02 -6.22
C HIS A 58 -19.74 10.31 -5.79
N PRO A 59 -20.75 10.16 -6.67
CA PRO A 59 -22.14 10.47 -6.35
C PRO A 59 -22.73 9.45 -5.37
N GLY A 60 -23.75 9.88 -4.62
CA GLY A 60 -24.51 9.04 -3.67
C GLY A 60 -24.10 9.22 -2.22
N GLU A 61 -24.79 8.51 -1.33
CA GLU A 61 -24.64 8.62 0.13
C GLU A 61 -23.77 7.50 0.73
N ALA A 62 -23.44 6.48 -0.07
CA ALA A 62 -22.60 5.37 0.38
C ALA A 62 -21.16 5.82 0.65
N ILE A 63 -20.49 5.15 1.58
CA ILE A 63 -19.09 5.43 1.90
C ILE A 63 -18.21 5.08 0.70
N TYR A 64 -17.63 6.10 0.08
CA TYR A 64 -16.64 5.91 -0.98
C TYR A 64 -15.25 5.65 -0.38
N ALA A 65 -14.78 4.40 -0.45
CA ALA A 65 -13.54 3.96 0.21
C ALA A 65 -12.30 4.81 -0.12
N PRO A 66 -12.04 5.22 -1.38
CA PRO A 66 -10.97 6.17 -1.68
C PRO A 66 -11.04 7.50 -0.92
N LEU A 67 -12.22 8.11 -0.82
CA LEU A 67 -12.41 9.35 -0.05
C LEU A 67 -12.22 9.09 1.45
N LEU A 68 -12.74 7.98 1.98
CA LEU A 68 -12.53 7.59 3.37
C LEU A 68 -11.04 7.48 3.69
N LEU A 69 -10.26 6.77 2.87
CA LEU A 69 -8.83 6.56 3.10
C LEU A 69 -8.03 7.85 2.94
N LYS A 70 -8.40 8.72 1.99
CA LYS A 70 -7.83 10.08 1.89
C LYS A 70 -8.06 10.87 3.18
N LEU A 71 -9.30 10.93 3.66
CA LEU A 71 -9.68 11.66 4.86
C LEU A 71 -9.01 11.09 6.12
N LEU A 72 -8.84 9.77 6.19
CA LEU A 72 -8.08 9.10 7.24
C LEU A 72 -6.60 9.48 7.17
N SER A 73 -6.01 9.51 5.97
CA SER A 73 -4.62 9.90 5.77
C SER A 73 -4.33 11.34 6.16
N GLU A 74 -5.28 12.25 5.99
CA GLU A 74 -5.16 13.65 6.40
C GLU A 74 -5.27 13.85 7.91
N ARG A 75 -5.91 12.91 8.61
CA ARG A 75 -6.18 13.00 10.06
C ARG A 75 -5.24 12.14 10.90
N LYS A 76 -4.61 11.13 10.31
CA LYS A 76 -3.68 10.27 11.05
C LYS A 76 -2.43 11.07 11.47
N PRO A 77 -1.81 10.71 12.61
CA PRO A 77 -0.50 11.26 12.99
C PRO A 77 0.58 11.01 11.94
N ALA A 78 1.60 11.87 11.92
CA ALA A 78 2.71 11.76 10.96
C ALA A 78 3.56 10.49 11.16
N ASP A 79 3.70 10.03 12.40
CA ASP A 79 4.41 8.83 12.80
C ASP A 79 3.60 7.53 12.64
N CYS A 80 2.34 7.64 12.20
CA CYS A 80 1.43 6.50 12.06
C CYS A 80 1.99 5.41 11.12
N VAL A 81 1.97 4.17 11.60
CA VAL A 81 2.21 2.96 10.79
C VAL A 81 0.88 2.46 10.26
N VAL A 82 0.84 2.15 8.97
CA VAL A 82 -0.31 1.54 8.32
C VAL A 82 0.11 0.16 7.85
N THR A 83 -0.61 -0.87 8.30
CA THR A 83 -0.54 -2.20 7.72
C THR A 83 -1.75 -2.43 6.83
N THR A 84 -1.60 -3.28 5.80
CA THR A 84 -2.75 -3.70 5.02
C THR A 84 -2.78 -5.20 4.84
N ASP A 85 -3.99 -5.70 4.69
CA ASP A 85 -4.22 -6.97 4.03
C ASP A 85 -4.11 -6.81 2.50
N VAL A 86 -4.47 -7.86 1.76
CA VAL A 86 -4.37 -7.94 0.30
C VAL A 86 -5.74 -7.85 -0.34
N GLY A 87 -5.87 -7.03 -1.39
CA GLY A 87 -7.12 -6.82 -2.13
C GLY A 87 -7.26 -5.38 -2.66
N GLN A 88 -8.49 -4.95 -2.97
CA GLN A 88 -8.74 -3.58 -3.45
C GLN A 88 -8.36 -2.53 -2.39
N HIS A 89 -8.63 -2.81 -1.11
CA HIS A 89 -8.26 -1.95 0.01
C HIS A 89 -6.75 -1.71 0.11
N GLN A 90 -5.92 -2.69 -0.27
CA GLN A 90 -4.46 -2.55 -0.35
C GLN A 90 -4.07 -1.48 -1.37
N MET A 91 -4.64 -1.57 -2.57
CA MET A 91 -4.36 -0.64 -3.66
C MET A 91 -4.87 0.76 -3.34
N TRP A 92 -6.09 0.88 -2.80
CA TRP A 92 -6.62 2.18 -2.39
C TRP A 92 -5.82 2.80 -1.25
N SER A 93 -5.29 2.01 -0.31
CA SER A 93 -4.40 2.53 0.73
C SER A 93 -3.10 3.06 0.12
N ALA A 94 -2.52 2.34 -0.84
CA ALA A 94 -1.32 2.80 -1.55
C ALA A 94 -1.56 4.06 -2.41
N GLN A 95 -2.76 4.21 -2.97
CA GLN A 95 -3.11 5.33 -3.87
C GLN A 95 -3.58 6.58 -3.14
N HIS A 96 -4.35 6.43 -2.06
CA HIS A 96 -5.09 7.53 -1.44
C HIS A 96 -4.57 7.94 -0.06
N MET A 97 -3.57 7.22 0.48
CA MET A 97 -2.89 7.60 1.72
C MET A 97 -1.45 8.05 1.47
N THR A 98 -0.94 8.89 2.36
CA THR A 98 0.42 9.41 2.38
C THR A 98 1.17 8.91 3.61
N TYR A 99 2.43 8.51 3.42
CA TYR A 99 3.26 7.91 4.46
C TYR A 99 4.51 8.77 4.65
N SER A 100 4.76 9.20 5.89
CA SER A 100 5.84 10.15 6.18
C SER A 100 7.23 9.52 6.09
N ARG A 101 7.32 8.19 6.23
CA ARG A 101 8.57 7.42 6.19
C ARG A 101 8.34 6.10 5.43
N PRO A 102 9.35 5.56 4.72
CA PRO A 102 9.22 4.31 3.97
C PRO A 102 8.70 3.14 4.81
N GLU A 103 9.15 3.04 6.06
CA GLU A 103 8.77 1.98 7.01
C GLU A 103 7.36 2.15 7.63
N ASN A 104 6.63 3.22 7.31
CA ASN A 104 5.28 3.46 7.81
C ASN A 104 4.19 2.76 6.99
N PHE A 105 4.53 2.09 5.89
CA PHE A 105 3.58 1.32 5.09
C PHE A 105 4.05 -0.13 4.97
N ILE A 106 3.34 -1.05 5.62
CA ILE A 106 3.72 -2.46 5.72
C ILE A 106 2.63 -3.31 5.07
N THR A 107 2.94 -3.94 3.94
CA THR A 107 1.97 -4.71 3.17
C THR A 107 2.61 -5.92 2.51
N SER A 108 1.84 -6.99 2.28
CA SER A 108 2.30 -8.17 1.54
C SER A 108 2.07 -7.96 0.04
N SER A 109 3.14 -7.66 -0.70
CA SER A 109 3.09 -7.39 -2.14
C SER A 109 3.61 -8.55 -3.00
N GLY A 110 4.83 -9.04 -2.72
CA GLY A 110 5.49 -10.06 -3.55
C GLY A 110 4.72 -11.39 -3.62
N LEU A 111 4.31 -11.92 -2.47
CA LEU A 111 3.49 -13.14 -2.40
C LEU A 111 1.98 -12.84 -2.40
N GLY A 112 1.57 -11.67 -1.92
CA GLY A 112 0.15 -11.28 -1.86
C GLY A 112 -0.64 -12.08 -0.83
N THR A 113 -0.11 -12.28 0.38
CA THR A 113 -0.75 -13.09 1.43
C THR A 113 -1.92 -12.36 2.10
N MET A 114 -3.15 -12.83 1.88
CA MET A 114 -4.32 -12.42 2.66
C MET A 114 -4.20 -12.90 4.13
N GLY A 115 -4.73 -12.12 5.08
CA GLY A 115 -4.57 -12.37 6.52
C GLY A 115 -3.28 -11.82 7.12
N PHE A 116 -2.46 -11.12 6.33
CA PHE A 116 -1.20 -10.51 6.76
C PHE A 116 -1.41 -9.27 7.64
N GLY A 117 -2.45 -8.48 7.37
CA GLY A 117 -2.61 -7.12 7.91
C GLY A 117 -2.65 -7.06 9.43
N LEU A 118 -3.51 -7.89 10.07
CA LEU A 118 -3.70 -7.89 11.52
C LEU A 118 -2.48 -8.40 12.29
N PRO A 119 -1.88 -9.56 11.97
CA PRO A 119 -0.62 -9.99 12.61
C PRO A 119 0.53 -9.00 12.39
N ALA A 120 0.64 -8.38 11.21
CA ALA A 120 1.64 -7.36 10.94
C ALA A 120 1.42 -6.11 11.83
N ALA A 121 0.16 -5.71 12.05
CA ALA A 121 -0.17 -4.59 12.94
C ALA A 121 0.23 -4.89 14.38
N VAL A 122 -0.02 -6.13 14.86
CA VAL A 122 0.45 -6.59 16.17
C VAL A 122 1.96 -6.44 16.29
N GLY A 123 2.72 -6.94 15.32
CA GLY A 123 4.18 -6.81 15.30
C GLY A 123 4.66 -5.36 15.29
N ALA A 124 4.06 -4.53 14.42
CA ALA A 124 4.39 -3.11 14.31
C ALA A 124 4.13 -2.35 15.61
N GLN A 125 3.01 -2.60 16.29
CA GLN A 125 2.68 -1.93 17.55
C GLN A 125 3.58 -2.37 18.70
N VAL A 126 4.00 -3.64 18.71
CA VAL A 126 5.00 -4.13 19.67
C VAL A 126 6.35 -3.45 19.44
N ALA A 127 6.76 -3.28 18.18
CA ALA A 127 8.02 -2.61 17.83
C ALA A 127 7.99 -1.09 18.06
N ARG A 128 6.82 -0.46 17.88
CA ARG A 128 6.60 0.99 18.00
C ARG A 128 5.46 1.28 18.98
N PRO A 129 5.68 1.10 20.30
CA PRO A 129 4.60 1.12 21.30
C PRO A 129 3.92 2.48 21.48
N ASN A 130 4.60 3.57 21.12
CA ASN A 130 4.08 4.94 21.27
C ASN A 130 3.37 5.44 20.01
N ASP A 131 3.50 4.72 18.90
CA ASP A 131 3.06 5.22 17.60
C ASP A 131 1.67 4.66 17.29
N THR A 132 0.89 5.41 16.52
CA THR A 132 -0.42 4.93 16.08
C THR A 132 -0.23 3.86 15.01
N VAL A 133 -0.83 2.68 15.22
CA VAL A 133 -0.85 1.62 14.22
C VAL A 133 -2.28 1.39 13.72
N ILE A 134 -2.46 1.49 12.41
CA ILE A 134 -3.75 1.29 11.73
C ILE A 134 -3.64 0.09 10.78
N CYS A 135 -4.48 -0.91 10.98
CA CYS A 135 -4.67 -2.02 10.06
C CYS A 135 -5.83 -1.73 9.11
N ILE A 136 -5.55 -1.56 7.81
CA ILE A 136 -6.57 -1.46 6.76
C ILE A 136 -6.81 -2.84 6.17
N SER A 137 -7.99 -3.42 6.41
CA SER A 137 -8.32 -4.77 5.92
C SER A 137 -9.62 -4.79 5.14
N GLY A 138 -9.73 -5.74 4.21
CA GLY A 138 -11.01 -6.21 3.68
C GLY A 138 -11.59 -7.30 4.57
N ASP A 139 -12.89 -7.52 4.46
CA ASP A 139 -13.67 -8.59 5.12
C ASP A 139 -13.06 -9.98 4.93
N GLY A 140 -12.83 -10.40 3.68
CA GLY A 140 -12.31 -11.74 3.39
C GLY A 140 -10.91 -11.99 3.97
N SER A 141 -10.02 -11.01 3.85
CA SER A 141 -8.65 -11.11 4.38
C SER A 141 -8.62 -11.08 5.90
N PHE A 142 -9.46 -10.25 6.52
CA PHE A 142 -9.55 -10.15 7.98
C PHE A 142 -9.94 -11.50 8.61
N MET A 143 -10.90 -12.19 8.00
CA MET A 143 -11.39 -13.48 8.48
C MET A 143 -10.33 -14.59 8.45
N MET A 144 -9.27 -14.46 7.65
CA MET A 144 -8.20 -15.47 7.64
C MET A 144 -7.44 -15.55 8.96
N ASN A 145 -7.27 -14.41 9.66
CA ASN A 145 -6.50 -14.34 10.89
C ASN A 145 -7.21 -13.56 12.03
N VAL A 146 -8.54 -13.54 12.02
CA VAL A 146 -9.35 -12.82 13.02
C VAL A 146 -9.09 -13.29 14.46
N GLN A 147 -8.61 -14.52 14.65
CA GLN A 147 -8.21 -15.05 15.96
C GLN A 147 -7.13 -14.21 16.66
N GLU A 148 -6.34 -13.42 15.92
CA GLU A 148 -5.33 -12.54 16.50
C GLU A 148 -5.93 -11.39 17.33
N LEU A 149 -7.24 -11.13 17.25
CA LEU A 149 -7.92 -10.26 18.21
C LEU A 149 -7.72 -10.74 19.67
N GLY A 150 -7.59 -12.05 19.89
CA GLY A 150 -7.22 -12.61 21.18
C GLY A 150 -5.83 -12.15 21.64
N THR A 151 -4.85 -12.10 20.73
CA THR A 151 -3.52 -11.56 20.99
C THR A 151 -3.57 -10.06 21.29
N VAL A 152 -4.27 -9.28 20.46
CA VAL A 152 -4.47 -7.83 20.65
C VAL A 152 -5.01 -7.55 22.04
N LYS A 153 -6.07 -8.26 22.46
CA LYS A 153 -6.68 -8.09 23.77
C LYS A 153 -5.74 -8.50 24.90
N ARG A 154 -5.10 -9.68 24.81
CA ARG A 154 -4.19 -10.22 25.83
C ARG A 154 -2.98 -9.31 26.06
N LYS A 155 -2.47 -8.69 25.00
CA LYS A 155 -1.32 -7.77 25.03
C LYS A 155 -1.74 -6.30 25.23
N GLN A 156 -3.05 -6.03 25.32
CA GLN A 156 -3.63 -4.68 25.45
C GLN A 156 -3.09 -3.69 24.41
N LEU A 157 -2.89 -4.16 23.17
CA LEU A 157 -2.32 -3.34 22.11
C LEU A 157 -3.36 -2.32 21.61
N PRO A 158 -3.01 -1.01 21.52
CA PRO A 158 -3.96 0.04 21.16
C PRO A 158 -4.25 0.14 19.65
N LEU A 159 -4.24 -0.99 18.93
CA LEU A 159 -4.41 -1.05 17.47
C LEU A 159 -5.72 -0.41 17.02
N LYS A 160 -5.67 0.27 15.86
CA LYS A 160 -6.87 0.71 15.14
C LYS A 160 -7.08 -0.22 13.96
N ILE A 161 -8.29 -0.74 13.80
CA ILE A 161 -8.64 -1.64 12.69
C ILE A 161 -9.72 -0.95 11.88
N VAL A 162 -9.45 -0.72 10.60
CA VAL A 162 -10.41 -0.19 9.62
C VAL A 162 -10.75 -1.33 8.67
N LEU A 163 -11.96 -1.86 8.84
CA LEU A 163 -12.48 -2.94 8.01
C LEU A 163 -13.32 -2.33 6.88
N LEU A 164 -12.84 -2.46 5.65
CA LEU A 164 -13.60 -2.13 4.45
C LEU A 164 -14.42 -3.35 4.04
N ASP A 165 -15.58 -3.49 4.69
CA ASP A 165 -16.53 -4.57 4.43
C ASP A 165 -17.38 -4.24 3.20
N ASN A 166 -17.05 -4.88 2.07
CA ASN A 166 -17.88 -4.84 0.87
C ASN A 166 -18.63 -6.16 0.65
N GLN A 167 -18.59 -7.08 1.62
CA GLN A 167 -19.15 -8.44 1.61
C GLN A 167 -18.71 -9.32 0.44
N ARG A 168 -17.52 -9.05 -0.12
CA ARG A 168 -17.07 -9.61 -1.39
C ARG A 168 -15.56 -9.80 -1.39
N LEU A 169 -15.07 -10.80 -2.12
CA LEU A 169 -13.67 -10.85 -2.52
C LEU A 169 -13.41 -9.88 -3.69
N GLY A 170 -13.42 -8.58 -3.39
CA GLY A 170 -13.54 -7.50 -4.39
C GLY A 170 -12.53 -7.55 -5.54
N MET A 171 -11.27 -7.94 -5.29
CA MET A 171 -10.26 -8.06 -6.35
C MET A 171 -10.58 -9.19 -7.34
N VAL A 172 -10.94 -10.38 -6.84
CA VAL A 172 -11.30 -11.52 -7.70
C VAL A 172 -12.59 -11.21 -8.47
N ARG A 173 -13.55 -10.58 -7.79
CA ARG A 173 -14.81 -10.15 -8.40
C ARG A 173 -14.60 -9.15 -9.53
N GLN A 174 -13.69 -8.19 -9.36
CA GLN A 174 -13.35 -7.23 -10.41
C GLN A 174 -12.82 -7.92 -11.66
N TRP A 175 -11.96 -8.92 -11.51
CA TRP A 175 -11.47 -9.72 -12.63
C TRP A 175 -12.58 -10.55 -13.29
N GLN A 176 -13.48 -11.15 -12.51
CA GLN A 176 -14.62 -11.89 -13.05
C GLN A 176 -15.57 -10.99 -13.86
N GLN A 177 -15.81 -9.78 -13.38
CA GLN A 177 -16.63 -8.80 -14.09
C GLN A 177 -15.98 -8.37 -15.42
N LEU A 178 -14.68 -8.06 -15.40
CA LEU A 178 -13.97 -7.57 -16.59
C LEU A 178 -13.70 -8.65 -17.64
N PHE A 179 -13.40 -9.88 -17.23
CA PHE A 179 -12.83 -10.90 -18.12
C PHE A 179 -13.65 -12.20 -18.20
N PHE A 180 -14.65 -12.40 -17.33
CA PHE A 180 -15.41 -13.65 -17.26
C PHE A 180 -16.92 -13.44 -17.33
N GLN A 181 -17.37 -12.38 -18.03
CA GLN A 181 -18.80 -12.11 -18.29
C GLN A 181 -19.64 -12.10 -17.00
N GLU A 182 -19.09 -11.54 -15.92
CA GLU A 182 -19.78 -11.43 -14.63
C GLU A 182 -20.14 -12.80 -13.99
N ARG A 183 -19.44 -13.87 -14.35
CA ARG A 183 -19.58 -15.17 -13.71
C ARG A 183 -18.82 -15.20 -12.38
N TYR A 184 -19.53 -14.88 -11.30
CA TYR A 184 -19.02 -14.90 -9.93
C TYR A 184 -19.00 -16.34 -9.38
N SER A 185 -17.82 -16.97 -9.34
CA SER A 185 -17.63 -18.32 -8.78
C SER A 185 -16.99 -18.21 -7.40
N GLU A 186 -17.63 -18.72 -6.35
CA GLU A 186 -17.10 -18.75 -4.97
C GLU A 186 -16.58 -17.38 -4.45
N THR A 187 -17.23 -16.32 -4.92
CA THR A 187 -16.87 -14.92 -4.67
C THR A 187 -18.18 -14.15 -4.56
N PRO A 188 -18.87 -14.24 -3.39
CA PRO A 188 -20.19 -13.64 -3.18
C PRO A 188 -20.25 -12.15 -3.56
#